data_AF-A0A7K4F9M0-F1
#
_entry.id   AF-A0A7K4F9M0-F1
#
_cell.length_a   1.000
_cell.length_b   1.000
_cell.length_c   1.000
_cell.angle_alpha   90.00
_cell.angle_beta   90.00
_cell.angle_gamma   90.00
#
_symmetry.space_group_name_H-M   'P 1'
#
loop_
_entity.id
_entity.type
_entity.pdbx_description
1 polymer ?
#
loop_
_entity_poly.entity_id
_entity_poly.type
_entity_poly.pdbx_seq_one_letter_code
_entity_poly.pdbx_strand_id
1 'polypeptide(L)' 'MPTDREIAIYALGKTEGVHSIAETLGKGLDDEKYIESWKKTMKMLGIDMPLKDLEKIYNEFATKMEEIVKKDEVKKTK' A
#
# COMPACT_ATOMS: atom_id res chain seq x y z
N MET A 1 -9.40 1.24 -19.96
CA MET A 1 -8.55 0.33 -19.17
C MET A 1 -8.04 1.10 -17.97
N PRO A 2 -7.89 0.47 -16.80
CA PRO A 2 -7.25 1.11 -15.65
C PRO A 2 -5.85 1.60 -16.02
N THR A 3 -5.44 2.73 -15.47
CA THR A 3 -4.07 3.25 -15.58
C THR A 3 -3.11 2.43 -14.73
N ASP A 4 -1.82 2.44 -15.06
CA ASP A 4 -0.79 1.75 -14.28
C ASP A 4 -0.77 2.21 -12.81
N ARG A 5 -1.10 3.49 -12.55
CA ARG A 5 -1.25 4.03 -11.19
C ARG A 5 -2.45 3.42 -10.45
N GLU A 6 -3.60 3.27 -11.12
CA GLU A 6 -4.78 2.63 -10.52
C GLU A 6 -4.52 1.15 -10.25
N ILE A 7 -3.82 0.46 -11.15
CA ILE A 7 -3.40 -0.93 -10.94
C ILE A 7 -2.42 -1.03 -9.77
N ALA A 8 -1.48 -0.08 -9.66
CA ALA A 8 -0.52 -0.03 -8.56
C ALA A 8 -1.21 0.16 -7.20
N ILE A 9 -2.16 1.09 -7.09
CA ILE A 9 -2.93 1.32 -5.86
C ILE A 9 -3.77 0.10 -5.49
N TYR A 10 -4.39 -0.55 -6.48
CA TYR A 10 -5.16 -1.77 -6.25
C TYR A 10 -4.28 -2.92 -5.76
N ALA A 11 -3.11 -3.11 -6.38
CA ALA A 11 -2.13 -4.11 -5.93
C ALA A 11 -1.63 -3.79 -4.52
N LEU A 12 -1.33 -2.51 -4.22
CA LEU A 12 -0.90 -2.05 -2.91
C LEU A 12 -1.94 -2.40 -1.84
N GLY A 13 -3.21 -2.05 -2.04
CA GLY A 13 -4.27 -2.36 -1.07
C GLY A 13 -4.43 -3.86 -0.78
N LYS A 14 -4.18 -4.73 -1.78
CA LYS A 14 -4.14 -6.18 -1.55
C LYS A 14 -2.92 -6.60 -0.74
N THR A 15 -1.75 -6.02 -1.03
CA THR A 15 -0.52 -6.32 -0.31
C THR A 15 -0.64 -5.87 1.16
N GLU A 16 -1.19 -4.68 1.43
CA GLU A 16 -1.49 -4.18 2.79
C GLU A 16 -2.41 -5.15 3.54
N GLY A 17 -3.47 -5.65 2.90
CA GLY A 17 -4.39 -6.60 3.51
C GLY A 17 -3.71 -7.91 3.92
N VAL A 18 -2.85 -8.46 3.06
CA VAL A 18 -2.06 -9.67 3.38
C VAL A 18 -1.04 -9.37 4.48
N HIS A 19 -0.40 -8.21 4.44
CA HIS A 19 0.57 -7.78 5.43
C HIS A 19 -0.07 -7.64 6.83
N SER A 20 -1.20 -6.95 6.93
CA SER A 20 -1.97 -6.79 8.17
C SER A 20 -2.39 -8.15 8.77
N ILE A 21 -2.77 -9.12 7.93
CA ILE A 21 -3.03 -10.50 8.37
C ILE A 21 -1.74 -11.14 8.91
N ALA A 22 -0.61 -10.98 8.21
CA ALA A 22 0.68 -11.53 8.65
C ALA A 22 1.14 -10.93 9.97
N GLU A 23 1.00 -9.63 10.18
CA GLU A 23 1.27 -8.95 11.45
C GLU A 23 0.39 -9.49 12.58
N THR A 24 -0.92 -9.64 12.33
CA THR A 24 -1.87 -10.21 13.30
C THR A 24 -1.48 -11.63 13.71
N LEU A 25 -0.84 -12.39 12.81
CA LEU A 25 -0.35 -13.75 13.05
C LEU A 25 1.08 -13.79 13.63
N GLY A 26 1.69 -12.64 13.96
CA GLY A 26 3.06 -12.54 14.48
C GLY A 26 4.15 -12.83 13.45
N LYS A 27 3.84 -12.70 12.15
CA LYS A 27 4.71 -13.00 11.00
C LYS A 27 4.91 -11.77 10.10
N GLY A 28 4.91 -10.57 10.69
CA GLY A 28 5.08 -9.32 9.96
C GLY A 28 6.33 -9.31 9.06
N LEU A 29 6.20 -8.65 7.90
CA LEU A 29 7.33 -8.33 7.04
C LEU A 29 7.93 -6.99 7.50
N ASP A 30 9.20 -6.72 7.21
CA ASP A 30 9.69 -5.33 7.31
C ASP A 30 9.29 -4.55 6.04
N ASP A 31 9.18 -3.23 6.16
CA ASP A 31 8.72 -2.30 5.12
C ASP A 31 9.49 -2.44 3.79
N GLU A 32 10.80 -2.72 3.83
CA GLU A 32 11.60 -2.92 2.61
C GLU A 32 11.13 -4.17 1.85
N LYS A 33 10.92 -5.29 2.56
CA LYS A 33 10.43 -6.55 1.98
C LYS A 33 9.01 -6.43 1.46
N TYR A 34 8.21 -5.59 2.11
CA TYR A 34 6.86 -5.28 1.67
C TYR A 34 6.87 -4.58 0.29
N ILE A 35 7.67 -3.52 0.16
CA ILE A 35 7.78 -2.76 -1.10
C ILE A 35 8.37 -3.64 -2.21
N GLU A 36 9.35 -4.49 -1.91
CA GLU A 36 9.88 -5.47 -2.87
C GLU A 36 8.82 -6.47 -3.36
N SER A 37 7.97 -6.95 -2.43
CA SER A 37 6.88 -7.87 -2.75
C SER A 37 5.83 -7.21 -3.65
N TRP A 38 5.52 -5.94 -3.39
CA TRP A 38 4.63 -5.16 -4.24
C TRP A 38 5.25 -4.91 -5.63
N LYS A 39 6.53 -4.54 -5.71
CA LYS A 39 7.26 -4.40 -6.99
C LYS A 39 7.25 -5.68 -7.81
N LYS A 40 7.46 -6.84 -7.16
CA LYS A 40 7.35 -8.15 -7.82
C LYS A 40 5.94 -8.39 -8.38
N THR A 41 4.91 -8.00 -7.64
CA THR A 41 3.51 -8.08 -8.08
C THR A 41 3.26 -7.22 -9.32
N MET A 42 3.75 -5.98 -9.34
CA MET A 42 3.64 -5.10 -10.51
C MET A 42 4.30 -5.70 -11.75
N LYS A 43 5.50 -6.27 -11.60
CA LYS A 43 6.19 -6.96 -12.68
C LYS A 43 5.43 -8.16 -13.22
N MET A 44 4.80 -8.96 -12.34
CA MET A 44 3.95 -10.08 -12.75
C MET A 44 2.69 -9.64 -13.52
N LEU A 45 2.24 -8.40 -13.31
CA LEU A 45 1.14 -7.79 -14.07
C LEU A 45 1.61 -7.16 -15.40
N GLY A 46 2.89 -7.31 -15.75
CA GLY A 46 3.48 -6.73 -16.97
C GLY A 46 3.77 -5.23 -16.86
N ILE A 47 3.71 -4.66 -15.66
CA ILE A 47 3.95 -3.23 -15.41
C ILE A 47 5.34 -3.06 -14.83
N ASP A 48 6.22 -2.38 -15.56
CA ASP A 48 7.56 -2.05 -15.10
C ASP A 48 7.58 -0.61 -14.58
N MET A 49 7.53 -0.47 -13.24
CA MET A 49 7.53 0.82 -12.56
C MET A 49 8.78 0.95 -11.67
N PRO A 50 9.52 2.07 -11.73
CA PRO A 50 10.65 2.32 -10.83
C PRO A 50 10.25 2.23 -9.37
N LEU A 51 11.18 1.75 -8.52
CA LEU A 51 10.96 1.66 -7.07
C LEU A 51 10.55 3.01 -6.47
N LYS A 52 11.20 4.09 -6.92
CA LYS A 52 10.92 5.46 -6.49
C LYS A 52 9.48 5.92 -6.77
N ASP A 53 8.88 5.46 -7.87
CA ASP A 53 7.52 5.82 -8.23
C ASP A 53 6.51 5.04 -7.39
N LEU A 54 6.81 3.77 -7.09
CA LEU A 54 6.05 2.95 -6.15
C LEU A 54 6.12 3.54 -4.73
N GLU A 55 7.31 3.89 -4.24
CA GLU A 55 7.51 4.56 -2.95
C GLU A 55 6.70 5.86 -2.84
N LYS A 56 6.64 6.66 -3.92
CA LYS A 56 5.81 7.86 -3.96
C LYS A 56 4.33 7.54 -3.80
N ILE A 57 3.81 6.53 -4.51
CA ILE A 57 2.42 6.09 -4.40
C ILE A 57 2.12 5.57 -2.99
N TYR A 58 3.05 4.81 -2.38
CA TYR A 58 2.94 4.33 -1.01
C TYR A 58 2.82 5.48 -0.01
N ASN A 59 3.73 6.45 -0.07
CA ASN A 59 3.73 7.60 0.83
C ASN A 59 2.47 8.47 0.68
N GLU A 60 2.01 8.69 -0.56
CA GLU A 60 0.74 9.37 -0.84
C GLU A 60 -0.46 8.61 -0.23
N PHE A 61 -0.46 7.29 -0.35
CA PHE A 61 -1.50 6.43 0.23
C PHE A 61 -1.47 6.48 1.76
N ALA A 62 -0.31 6.27 2.38
CA ALA A 62 -0.13 6.32 3.83
C ALA A 62 -0.59 7.66 4.42
N THR A 63 -0.17 8.77 3.81
CA THR A 63 -0.57 10.13 4.25
C THR A 63 -2.09 10.31 4.19
N LYS A 64 -2.74 9.86 3.12
CA LYS A 64 -4.21 9.93 3.01
C LYS A 64 -4.92 9.06 4.03
N MET A 65 -4.39 7.87 4.33
CA MET A 65 -4.94 6.99 5.36
C MET A 65 -4.84 7.64 6.74
N GLU A 66 -3.70 8.26 7.07
CA GLU A 66 -3.57 9.03 8.32
C GLU A 66 -4.58 10.19 8.41
N GLU A 67 -4.76 10.94 7.33
CA GLU A 67 -5.75 12.03 7.30
C GLU A 67 -7.18 11.53 7.52
N ILE A 68 -7.52 10.37 6.95
CA ILE A 68 -8.84 9.74 7.13
C ILE A 68 -9.02 9.32 8.60
N VAL A 69 -8.04 8.62 9.18
CA VAL A 69 -8.07 8.20 10.59
C VAL A 69 -8.22 9.42 11.51
N LYS A 70 -7.40 10.46 11.31
CA LYS A 70 -7.48 11.72 12.09
C LYS A 70 -8.85 12.39 11.96
N LYS A 71 -9.43 12.42 10.76
CA LYS A 71 -10.79 12.99 10.53
C LYS A 71 -11.88 12.16 11.21
N ASP A 72 -11.79 10.84 11.20
CA ASP A 72 -12.75 9.96 11.86
C ASP A 72 -12.64 10.01 13.38
N GLU A 73 -11.43 10.17 13.93
CA GLU A 73 -11.25 10.42 15.36
C GLU A 73 -11.90 11.74 15.78
N VAL A 74 -11.71 12.82 15.02
CA VAL A 74 -12.34 14.13 15.27
C VAL A 74 -13.87 14.08 15.18
N LYS A 75 -14.44 13.18 14.37
CA LYS A 75 -15.90 12.97 14.29
C LYS A 75 -16.47 12.18 15.46
N LYS A 76 -15.69 11.28 16.07
CA LYS A 76 -16.14 10.47 17.21
C LYS A 76 -16.12 11.23 18.54
N THR A 77 -15.42 12.35 18.62
CA THR A 77 -15.34 13.21 19.83
C THR A 77 -16.41 14.31 19.89
N LYS A 78 -17.43 14.29 19.01
CA LYS A 78 -18.59 15.20 19.04
C LYS A 78 -19.88 14.51 19.43
#